data_AF-A0ABD0YYX4-F1
#
_entry.id   AF-A0ABD0YYX4-F1
#
_cell.length_a   1.000
_cell.length_b   1.000
_cell.length_c   1.000
_cell.angle_alpha   90.00
_cell.angle_beta   90.00
_cell.angle_gamma   90.00
#
_symmetry.space_group_name_H-M   'P 1'
#
loop_
_entity.id
_entity.type
_entity.pdbx_description
1 polymer ?
#
loop_
_entity_poly.entity_id
_entity_poly.type
_entity_poly.pdbx_seq_one_letter_code
_entity_poly.pdbx_strand_id
1 'polypeptide(L)'
;MKGFEFLDSSDPSGPRSRFSRICVEGYDTSLYEYDLELALIKHFSSCGEIIHIYVPRNFEEGILRRYAFIDIAGEGALEKALELSGSHVDVGGWQVFAKESPYQGEYIDPGWAAVSKKHFNSQHMVTVMGYNTSLPVIDLQIGLSNHFSSCGEVTRVTILPNVRRALIYIRGVEGAAEKALELSGRDVGGCNITVTGVMQPRGPIKNFPTSNRASPMMKALMMKNKMKNQMTTE
;
A
#
# COMPACT_ATOMS: atom_id res chain seq x y z
N MET A 1 13.97 25.48 -10.98
CA MET A 1 14.22 24.03 -11.09
C MET A 1 15.73 23.84 -10.99
N LYS A 2 16.23 23.38 -9.84
CA LYS A 2 17.64 22.98 -9.68
C LYS A 2 17.69 21.47 -9.63
N GLY A 3 18.60 20.92 -10.43
CA GLY A 3 18.78 19.48 -10.66
C GLY A 3 19.18 18.73 -9.40
N PHE A 4 18.78 17.46 -9.38
CA PHE A 4 19.23 16.48 -8.42
C PHE A 4 20.60 15.98 -8.89
N GLU A 5 21.66 16.36 -8.20
CA GLU A 5 23.00 15.78 -8.41
C GLU A 5 23.13 14.54 -7.53
N PHE A 6 23.55 13.44 -8.16
CA PHE A 6 23.94 12.19 -7.51
C PHE A 6 25.22 12.41 -6.70
N LEU A 7 25.26 11.94 -5.45
CA LEU A 7 26.49 11.85 -4.68
C LEU A 7 26.86 10.37 -4.52
N ASP A 8 28.04 10.06 -5.05
CA ASP A 8 28.75 8.79 -5.00
C ASP A 8 29.23 8.49 -3.56
N SER A 9 29.18 7.21 -3.19
CA SER A 9 29.40 6.71 -1.84
C SER A 9 30.80 6.13 -1.69
N SER A 10 31.68 6.82 -0.97
CA SER A 10 32.89 6.22 -0.38
C SER A 10 33.49 7.11 0.71
N ASP A 11 32.77 7.23 1.82
CA ASP A 11 33.31 7.67 3.11
C ASP A 11 32.60 6.86 4.22
N PRO A 12 33.30 6.12 5.11
CA PRO A 12 32.67 5.45 6.25
C PRO A 12 32.11 6.42 7.30
N SER A 13 32.21 7.74 7.06
CA SER A 13 31.50 8.81 7.76
C SER A 13 30.59 9.63 6.83
N GLY A 14 29.90 8.93 5.90
CA GLY A 14 28.97 9.52 4.95
C GLY A 14 27.82 10.33 5.59
N PRO A 15 27.12 11.18 4.81
CA PRO A 15 26.07 12.05 5.31
C PRO A 15 25.03 11.20 6.02
N ARG A 16 24.79 11.49 7.32
CA ARG A 16 23.78 10.81 8.15
C ARG A 16 22.55 10.55 7.29
N SER A 17 22.20 9.27 7.13
CA SER A 17 20.97 8.86 6.47
C SER A 17 19.84 9.74 7.00
N ARG A 18 19.08 10.40 6.11
CA ARG A 18 18.02 11.34 6.52
C ARG A 18 16.88 10.66 7.30
N PHE A 19 16.93 9.34 7.38
CA PHE A 19 16.05 8.46 8.10
C PHE A 19 16.86 7.26 8.61
N SER A 20 16.44 6.68 9.72
CA SER A 20 16.95 5.40 10.20
C SER A 20 15.99 4.30 9.75
N ARG A 21 16.52 3.10 9.51
CA ARG A 21 15.70 1.93 9.18
C ARG A 21 15.68 0.95 10.34
N ILE A 22 14.49 0.53 10.72
CA ILE A 22 14.28 -0.57 11.65
C ILE A 22 13.68 -1.78 10.92
N CYS A 23 14.03 -2.97 11.39
CA CYS A 23 13.37 -4.21 11.05
C CYS A 23 12.47 -4.60 12.21
N VAL A 24 11.20 -4.87 11.92
CA VAL A 24 10.18 -5.23 12.90
C VAL A 24 9.71 -6.66 12.68
N GLU A 25 9.55 -7.40 13.76
CA GLU A 25 9.07 -8.78 13.80
C GLU A 25 7.98 -8.92 14.88
N GLY A 26 7.29 -10.07 14.91
CA GLY A 26 6.34 -10.43 15.98
C GLY A 26 4.86 -10.30 15.64
N TYR A 27 4.52 -9.77 14.46
CA TYR A 27 3.14 -9.71 13.98
C TYR A 27 2.67 -11.05 13.40
N ASP A 28 1.35 -11.21 13.30
CA ASP A 28 0.73 -12.35 12.62
C ASP A 28 0.89 -12.20 11.09
N THR A 29 1.55 -13.18 10.48
CA THR A 29 1.79 -13.22 9.02
C THR A 29 0.53 -13.45 8.20
N SER A 30 -0.58 -13.87 8.82
CA SER A 30 -1.87 -14.05 8.16
C SER A 30 -2.62 -12.74 7.92
N LEU A 31 -2.19 -11.64 8.55
CA LEU A 31 -2.78 -10.31 8.38
C LEU A 31 -2.65 -9.81 6.93
N TYR A 32 -3.56 -8.92 6.55
CA TYR A 32 -3.39 -8.15 5.33
C TYR A 32 -2.34 -7.06 5.53
N GLU A 33 -1.59 -6.80 4.46
CA GLU A 33 -0.48 -5.84 4.42
C GLU A 33 -0.90 -4.46 4.95
N TYR A 34 -2.04 -3.95 4.47
CA TYR A 34 -2.53 -2.63 4.88
C TYR A 34 -2.92 -2.53 6.36
N ASP A 35 -3.49 -3.60 6.94
CA ASP A 35 -3.83 -3.61 8.36
C ASP A 35 -2.58 -3.60 9.24
N LEU A 36 -1.53 -4.33 8.82
CA LEU A 36 -0.23 -4.29 9.48
C LEU A 36 0.42 -2.90 9.34
N GLU A 37 0.39 -2.29 8.16
CA GLU A 37 0.91 -0.92 7.96
C GLU A 37 0.25 0.07 8.91
N LEU A 38 -1.08 0.05 9.04
CA LEU A 38 -1.80 0.95 9.95
C LEU A 38 -1.42 0.72 11.41
N ALA A 39 -1.26 -0.55 11.82
CA ALA A 39 -0.82 -0.91 13.16
C ALA A 39 0.58 -0.35 13.46
N LEU A 40 1.52 -0.54 12.53
CA LEU A 40 2.89 -0.04 12.62
C LEU A 40 2.93 1.50 12.62
N ILE A 41 2.16 2.15 11.75
CA ILE A 41 2.08 3.63 11.70
C ILE A 41 1.63 4.18 13.03
N LYS A 42 0.54 3.62 13.59
CA LYS A 42 0.00 4.08 14.86
C LYS A 42 0.99 3.85 15.99
N HIS A 43 1.60 2.67 16.06
CA HIS A 43 2.50 2.29 17.13
C HIS A 43 3.80 3.12 17.17
N PHE A 44 4.42 3.37 16.01
CA PHE A 44 5.68 4.12 15.92
C PHE A 44 5.50 5.63 15.71
N SER A 45 4.26 6.15 15.73
CA SER A 45 3.95 7.57 15.45
C SER A 45 4.63 8.56 16.41
N SER A 46 4.97 8.14 17.64
CA SER A 46 5.68 8.98 18.61
C SER A 46 7.21 8.98 18.44
N CYS A 47 7.76 8.04 17.68
CA CYS A 47 9.21 7.89 17.50
C CYS A 47 9.75 8.90 16.48
N GLY A 48 8.95 9.24 15.46
CA GLY A 48 9.34 10.12 14.36
C GLY A 48 8.36 10.07 13.19
N GLU A 49 8.72 10.75 12.10
CA GLU A 49 7.96 10.70 10.85
C GLU A 49 8.27 9.39 10.11
N ILE A 50 7.25 8.57 9.90
CA ILE A 50 7.37 7.35 9.11
C ILE A 50 7.36 7.72 7.63
N ILE A 51 8.49 7.50 6.97
CA ILE A 51 8.72 7.84 5.55
C ILE A 51 8.21 6.72 4.66
N HIS A 52 8.47 5.48 5.06
CA HIS A 52 8.14 4.31 4.26
C HIS A 52 8.01 3.07 5.15
N ILE A 53 7.05 2.22 4.84
CA ILE A 53 6.92 0.88 5.39
C ILE A 53 7.02 -0.09 4.23
N TYR A 54 7.83 -1.12 4.38
CA TYR A 54 7.93 -2.19 3.43
C TYR A 54 7.65 -3.53 4.10
N VAL A 55 6.60 -4.23 3.65
CA VAL A 55 6.18 -5.53 4.16
C VAL A 55 6.39 -6.58 3.07
N PRO A 56 7.53 -7.30 3.07
CA PRO A 56 7.76 -8.39 2.14
C PRO A 56 6.66 -9.45 2.21
N ARG A 57 6.29 -10.01 1.06
CA ARG A 57 5.23 -11.01 0.96
C ARG A 57 5.70 -12.32 0.35
N ASN A 58 5.18 -13.43 0.86
CA ASN A 58 5.24 -14.71 0.16
C ASN A 58 4.01 -14.86 -0.73
N PHE A 59 4.17 -14.62 -2.03
CA PHE A 59 3.05 -14.73 -2.98
C PHE A 59 2.59 -16.15 -3.27
N GLU A 60 3.45 -17.16 -3.05
CA GLU A 60 3.08 -18.57 -3.24
C GLU A 60 2.13 -19.02 -2.12
N GLU A 61 2.43 -18.64 -0.89
CA GLU A 61 1.64 -18.98 0.30
C GLU A 61 0.51 -17.97 0.58
N GLY A 62 0.55 -16.80 -0.05
CA GLY A 62 -0.43 -15.73 0.14
C GLY A 62 -0.30 -14.96 1.46
N ILE A 63 0.72 -15.26 2.28
CA ILE A 63 0.97 -14.66 3.59
C ILE A 63 2.11 -13.63 3.57
N LEU A 64 2.19 -12.79 4.59
CA LEU A 64 3.32 -11.88 4.81
C LEU A 64 4.56 -12.65 5.26
N ARG A 65 5.75 -12.12 4.99
CA ARG A 65 6.96 -12.61 5.65
C ARG A 65 6.96 -12.19 7.12
N ARG A 66 7.81 -12.82 7.93
CA ARG A 66 7.89 -12.62 9.40
C ARG A 66 8.60 -11.32 9.82
N TYR A 67 9.00 -10.48 8.87
CA TYR A 67 9.70 -9.24 9.10
C TYR A 67 9.20 -8.15 8.14
N ALA A 68 9.14 -6.92 8.64
CA ALA A 68 8.87 -5.71 7.86
C ALA A 68 9.95 -4.66 8.14
N PHE A 69 10.11 -3.71 7.23
CA PHE A 69 11.05 -2.61 7.39
C PHE A 69 10.31 -1.28 7.51
N ILE A 70 10.79 -0.41 8.38
CA ILE A 70 10.23 0.92 8.58
C ILE A 70 11.37 1.93 8.49
N ASP A 71 11.21 2.89 7.59
CA ASP A 71 12.07 4.07 7.49
C ASP A 71 11.46 5.19 8.30
N ILE A 72 12.19 5.65 9.31
CA ILE A 72 11.73 6.68 10.25
C ILE A 72 12.71 7.85 10.30
N ALA A 73 12.19 9.07 10.12
CA ALA A 73 12.95 10.30 10.20
C ALA A 73 12.62 11.07 11.49
N GLY A 74 13.61 11.77 12.03
CA GLY A 74 13.45 12.58 13.23
C GLY A 74 14.60 12.45 14.21
N GLU A 75 14.68 13.40 15.13
CA GLU A 75 15.70 13.39 16.18
C GLU A 75 15.41 12.27 17.20
N GLY A 76 16.41 11.41 17.39
CA GLY A 76 16.30 10.24 18.27
C GLY A 76 15.33 9.17 17.76
N ALA A 77 14.97 9.18 16.48
CA ALA A 77 13.90 8.32 15.96
C ALA A 77 14.24 6.83 16.05
N LEU A 78 15.50 6.48 15.82
CA LEU A 78 15.98 5.10 15.96
C LEU A 78 15.90 4.65 17.41
N GLU A 79 16.47 5.42 18.33
CA GLU A 79 16.55 5.09 19.75
C GLU A 79 15.15 4.92 20.33
N LYS A 80 14.25 5.87 20.07
CA LYS A 80 12.85 5.78 20.49
C LYS A 80 12.13 4.56 19.93
N ALA A 81 12.40 4.19 18.68
CA ALA A 81 11.78 3.01 18.08
C ALA A 81 12.31 1.71 18.68
N LEU A 82 13.60 1.65 19.02
CA LEU A 82 14.20 0.50 19.69
C LEU A 82 13.72 0.36 21.16
N GLU A 83 13.45 1.48 21.84
CA GLU A 83 12.84 1.49 23.18
C GLU A 83 11.43 0.88 23.19
N LEU A 84 10.69 0.93 22.07
CA LEU A 84 9.39 0.26 21.94
C LEU A 84 9.48 -1.24 21.66
N SER A 85 10.69 -1.78 21.46
CA SER A 85 10.88 -3.22 21.27
C SER A 85 10.46 -4.01 22.52
N GLY A 86 9.65 -5.05 22.32
CA GLY A 86 9.00 -5.84 23.37
C GLY A 86 7.67 -5.25 23.88
N SER A 87 7.26 -4.08 23.40
CA SER A 87 5.98 -3.47 23.80
C SER A 87 4.77 -4.06 23.06
N HIS A 88 3.58 -3.79 23.59
CA HIS A 88 2.32 -4.28 23.02
C HIS A 88 1.80 -3.33 21.93
N VAL A 89 1.36 -3.90 20.82
CA VAL A 89 0.68 -3.17 19.74
C VAL A 89 -0.82 -3.32 19.92
N ASP A 90 -1.48 -2.21 20.30
CA ASP A 90 -2.93 -2.18 20.54
C ASP A 90 -3.74 -2.65 19.32
N VAL A 91 -3.27 -2.31 18.12
CA VAL A 91 -3.91 -2.73 16.87
C VAL A 91 -3.44 -4.14 16.52
N GLY A 92 -4.33 -5.11 16.72
CA GLY A 92 -4.08 -6.53 16.42
C GLY A 92 -3.56 -7.33 17.61
N GLY A 93 -3.16 -6.69 18.72
CA GLY A 93 -2.91 -7.36 19.99
C GLY A 93 -1.67 -8.27 20.02
N TRP A 94 -0.54 -7.80 19.49
CA TRP A 94 0.71 -8.56 19.39
C TRP A 94 1.90 -7.80 20.02
N GLN A 95 3.04 -8.48 20.21
CA GLN A 95 4.25 -7.86 20.73
C GLN A 95 5.20 -7.53 19.58
N VAL A 96 5.66 -6.28 19.52
CA VAL A 96 6.59 -5.85 18.47
C VAL A 96 8.03 -6.08 18.90
N PHE A 97 8.86 -6.59 17.98
CA PHE A 97 10.31 -6.66 18.19
C PHE A 97 11.00 -5.83 17.12
N ALA A 98 11.58 -4.70 17.52
CA ALA A 98 12.31 -3.80 16.64
C ALA A 98 13.83 -3.98 16.82
N LYS A 99 14.55 -4.00 15.70
CA LYS A 99 16.02 -3.94 15.64
C LYS A 99 16.46 -2.96 14.58
N GLU A 100 17.63 -2.36 14.78
CA GLU A 100 18.24 -1.53 13.74
C GLU A 100 18.56 -2.38 12.52
N SER A 101 18.30 -1.82 11.33
CA SER A 101 18.65 -2.44 10.07
C SER A 101 19.64 -1.57 9.30
N PRO A 102 20.88 -2.06 9.05
CA PRO A 102 21.83 -1.34 8.21
C PRO A 102 21.50 -1.45 6.71
N TYR A 103 20.51 -2.27 6.35
CA TYR A 103 20.17 -2.52 4.95
C TYR A 103 19.36 -1.37 4.36
N GLN A 104 19.99 -0.54 3.53
CA GLN A 104 19.33 0.58 2.85
C GLN A 104 18.81 0.25 1.44
N GLY A 105 18.90 -1.00 1.00
CA GLY A 105 18.47 -1.40 -0.34
C GLY A 105 16.96 -1.38 -0.52
N GLU A 106 16.52 -1.28 -1.78
CA GLU A 106 15.16 -1.61 -2.20
C GLU A 106 15.05 -3.13 -2.35
N TYR A 107 14.13 -3.75 -1.62
CA TYR A 107 13.84 -5.17 -1.77
C TYR A 107 12.56 -5.31 -2.61
N ILE A 108 12.66 -6.01 -3.74
CA ILE A 108 11.52 -6.30 -4.61
C ILE A 108 11.17 -7.76 -4.41
N ASP A 109 9.96 -8.03 -3.95
CA ASP A 109 9.50 -9.41 -3.78
C ASP A 109 9.50 -10.16 -5.13
N PRO A 110 10.08 -11.38 -5.19
CA PRO A 110 9.96 -12.24 -6.35
C PRO A 110 8.48 -12.47 -6.69
N GLY A 111 8.09 -12.20 -7.94
CA GLY A 111 6.69 -12.33 -8.39
C GLY A 111 5.82 -11.06 -8.24
N TRP A 112 6.33 -9.99 -7.61
CA TRP A 112 5.62 -8.70 -7.48
C TRP A 112 5.01 -8.23 -8.80
N ALA A 113 5.79 -8.20 -9.89
CA ALA A 113 5.34 -7.69 -11.19
C ALA A 113 4.11 -8.43 -11.77
N ALA A 114 4.05 -9.76 -11.60
CA ALA A 114 2.91 -10.55 -12.07
C ALA A 114 1.66 -10.26 -11.22
N VAL A 115 1.86 -10.07 -9.93
CA VAL A 115 0.81 -9.83 -8.94
C VAL A 115 0.25 -8.41 -9.04
N SER A 116 1.08 -7.37 -9.18
CA SER A 116 0.63 -5.97 -9.33
C SER A 116 -0.34 -5.81 -10.50
N LYS A 117 -0.08 -6.49 -11.62
CA LYS A 117 -0.96 -6.47 -12.80
C LYS A 117 -2.31 -7.14 -12.55
N LYS A 118 -2.34 -8.23 -11.77
CA LYS A 118 -3.58 -8.91 -11.36
C LYS A 118 -4.37 -8.06 -10.35
N HIS A 119 -3.67 -7.41 -9.43
CA HIS A 119 -4.27 -6.58 -8.37
C HIS A 119 -4.99 -5.37 -8.92
N PHE A 120 -4.39 -4.64 -9.88
CA PHE A 120 -5.02 -3.47 -10.50
C PHE A 120 -6.36 -3.82 -11.17
N ASN A 121 -6.48 -5.01 -11.75
CA ASN A 121 -7.68 -5.44 -12.48
C ASN A 121 -8.79 -6.01 -11.59
N SER A 122 -8.58 -6.15 -10.28
CA SER A 122 -9.54 -6.78 -9.34
C SER A 122 -9.88 -5.90 -8.13
N GLN A 123 -9.42 -4.65 -8.13
CA GLN A 123 -9.64 -3.68 -7.06
C GLN A 123 -10.98 -2.96 -7.26
N HIS A 124 -11.85 -3.07 -6.26
CA HIS A 124 -13.10 -2.34 -6.17
C HIS A 124 -12.86 -1.06 -5.36
N MET A 125 -13.47 0.06 -5.76
CA MET A 125 -13.39 1.31 -5.00
C MET A 125 -14.77 1.63 -4.41
N VAL A 126 -14.85 1.67 -3.09
CA VAL A 126 -16.04 2.04 -2.33
C VAL A 126 -15.87 3.48 -1.85
N THR A 127 -16.87 4.32 -2.11
CA THR A 127 -16.93 5.69 -1.59
C THR A 127 -17.86 5.72 -0.40
N VAL A 128 -17.36 6.22 0.73
CA VAL A 128 -18.15 6.36 1.96
C VAL A 128 -18.19 7.79 2.47
N MET A 129 -19.27 8.14 3.15
CA MET A 129 -19.50 9.41 3.84
C MET A 129 -20.01 9.14 5.26
N GLY A 130 -20.07 10.18 6.10
CA GLY A 130 -20.65 10.08 7.45
C GLY A 130 -19.69 9.67 8.56
N TYR A 131 -18.39 9.56 8.29
CA TYR A 131 -17.37 9.35 9.32
C TYR A 131 -17.10 10.64 10.11
N ASN A 132 -16.69 10.50 11.37
CA ASN A 132 -16.38 11.63 12.25
C ASN A 132 -15.03 12.26 11.89
N THR A 133 -15.06 13.44 11.28
CA THR A 133 -13.86 14.19 10.88
C THR A 133 -13.03 14.72 12.06
N SER A 134 -13.52 14.58 13.30
CA SER A 134 -12.78 14.97 14.51
C SER A 134 -11.80 13.90 15.00
N LEU A 135 -11.88 12.67 14.49
CA LEU A 135 -10.94 11.61 14.85
C LEU A 135 -9.61 11.75 14.08
N PRO A 136 -8.47 11.31 14.65
CA PRO A 136 -7.23 11.20 13.92
C PRO A 136 -7.40 10.37 12.64
N VAL A 137 -6.75 10.81 11.55
CA VAL A 137 -6.84 10.15 10.24
C VAL A 137 -6.49 8.66 10.33
N ILE A 138 -5.49 8.31 11.15
CA ILE A 138 -5.07 6.93 11.36
C ILE A 138 -6.17 6.07 11.99
N ASP A 139 -6.91 6.61 12.97
CA ASP A 139 -8.02 5.90 13.62
C ASP A 139 -9.20 5.71 12.67
N LEU A 140 -9.45 6.70 11.80
CA LEU A 140 -10.43 6.56 10.72
C LEU A 140 -10.02 5.47 9.72
N GLN A 141 -8.74 5.40 9.33
CA GLN A 141 -8.25 4.36 8.44
C GLN A 141 -8.38 2.97 9.05
N ILE A 142 -7.99 2.80 10.32
CA ILE A 142 -8.14 1.54 11.06
C ILE A 142 -9.62 1.15 11.18
N GLY A 143 -10.49 2.08 11.60
CA GLY A 143 -11.92 1.83 11.74
C GLY A 143 -12.58 1.43 10.43
N LEU A 144 -12.27 2.12 9.33
CA LEU A 144 -12.79 1.81 8.00
C LEU A 144 -12.21 0.49 7.45
N SER A 145 -10.93 0.21 7.66
CA SER A 145 -10.34 -1.07 7.24
C SER A 145 -11.04 -2.24 7.92
N ASN A 146 -11.19 -2.16 9.25
CA ASN A 146 -11.89 -3.16 10.05
C ASN A 146 -13.35 -3.34 9.62
N HIS A 147 -14.08 -2.25 9.39
CA HIS A 147 -15.48 -2.30 8.97
C HIS A 147 -15.68 -3.06 7.66
N PHE A 148 -14.81 -2.81 6.68
CA PHE A 148 -14.90 -3.40 5.34
C PHE A 148 -14.10 -4.70 5.17
N SER A 149 -13.45 -5.21 6.21
CA SER A 149 -12.68 -6.47 6.19
C SER A 149 -13.51 -7.69 5.74
N SER A 150 -14.82 -7.69 5.99
CA SER A 150 -15.74 -8.75 5.55
C SER A 150 -16.04 -8.72 4.03
N CYS A 151 -15.78 -7.58 3.38
CA CYS A 151 -15.97 -7.38 1.94
C CYS A 151 -14.77 -7.86 1.11
N GLY A 152 -13.69 -8.31 1.75
CA GLY A 152 -12.45 -8.72 1.10
C GLY A 152 -11.24 -8.00 1.69
N GLU A 153 -10.11 -8.10 1.02
CA GLU A 153 -8.87 -7.50 1.48
C GLU A 153 -8.88 -5.99 1.22
N VAL A 154 -8.93 -5.20 2.27
CA VAL A 154 -8.77 -3.74 2.19
C VAL A 154 -7.29 -3.46 1.91
N THR A 155 -7.03 -2.83 0.77
CA THR A 155 -5.66 -2.53 0.30
C THR A 155 -5.25 -1.09 0.55
N ARG A 156 -6.23 -0.19 0.75
CA ARG A 156 -5.99 1.23 1.02
C ARG A 156 -7.26 1.94 1.47
N VAL A 157 -7.14 2.84 2.44
CA VAL A 157 -8.16 3.84 2.79
C VAL A 157 -7.59 5.24 2.61
N THR A 158 -8.25 6.07 1.80
CA THR A 158 -7.89 7.47 1.57
C THR A 158 -8.98 8.37 2.14
N ILE A 159 -8.65 9.14 3.17
CA ILE A 159 -9.54 10.15 3.75
C ILE A 159 -9.42 11.44 2.94
N LEU A 160 -10.56 12.00 2.51
CA LEU A 160 -10.66 13.26 1.78
C LEU A 160 -11.48 14.26 2.60
N PRO A 161 -10.87 14.97 3.57
CA PRO A 161 -11.58 15.86 4.48
C PRO A 161 -12.35 16.98 3.76
N ASN A 162 -11.75 17.54 2.70
CA ASN A 162 -12.32 18.67 1.93
C ASN A 162 -13.69 18.37 1.32
N VAL A 163 -13.96 17.10 1.01
CA VAL A 163 -15.24 16.66 0.42
C VAL A 163 -16.01 15.72 1.34
N ARG A 164 -15.56 15.55 2.60
CA ARG A 164 -16.12 14.64 3.62
C ARG A 164 -16.37 13.23 3.08
N ARG A 165 -15.44 12.71 2.27
CA ARG A 165 -15.49 11.36 1.69
C ARG A 165 -14.28 10.55 2.10
N ALA A 166 -14.43 9.24 2.14
CA ALA A 166 -13.31 8.33 2.18
C ALA A 166 -13.44 7.35 1.01
N LEU A 167 -12.30 7.02 0.40
CA LEU A 167 -12.19 6.05 -0.68
C LEU A 167 -11.53 4.80 -0.10
N ILE A 168 -12.21 3.67 -0.25
CA ILE A 168 -11.77 2.38 0.29
C ILE A 168 -11.55 1.46 -0.89
N TYR A 169 -10.37 0.88 -0.96
CA TYR A 169 -9.98 0.01 -2.05
C TYR A 169 -9.96 -1.44 -1.57
N ILE A 170 -10.84 -2.27 -2.10
CA ILE A 170 -11.06 -3.65 -1.64
C ILE A 170 -10.73 -4.62 -2.76
N ARG A 171 -9.98 -5.67 -2.45
CA ARG A 171 -9.59 -6.72 -3.39
C ARG A 171 -10.37 -8.01 -3.10
N GLY A 172 -10.79 -8.68 -4.18
CA GLY A 172 -10.75 -10.14 -4.21
C GLY A 172 -11.92 -10.95 -3.67
N VAL A 173 -13.16 -10.48 -3.69
CA VAL A 173 -14.31 -11.40 -3.65
C VAL A 173 -15.38 -11.00 -4.64
N GLU A 174 -15.94 -12.00 -5.34
CA GLU A 174 -17.21 -11.84 -6.04
C GLU A 174 -18.26 -11.42 -5.00
N GLY A 175 -19.02 -10.36 -5.27
CA GLY A 175 -19.94 -9.80 -4.29
C GLY A 175 -19.35 -8.72 -3.36
N ALA A 176 -18.09 -8.30 -3.52
CA ALA A 176 -17.47 -7.27 -2.66
C ALA A 176 -18.27 -5.96 -2.64
N ALA A 177 -18.85 -5.60 -3.79
CA ALA A 177 -19.65 -4.39 -3.94
C ALA A 177 -20.98 -4.48 -3.20
N GLU A 178 -21.66 -5.62 -3.31
CA GLU A 178 -22.93 -5.93 -2.68
C GLU A 178 -22.76 -5.97 -1.16
N LYS A 179 -21.75 -6.68 -0.65
CA LYS A 179 -21.40 -6.70 0.77
C LYS A 179 -21.09 -5.30 1.31
N ALA A 180 -20.35 -4.49 0.55
CA ALA A 180 -20.06 -3.12 0.96
C ALA A 180 -21.35 -2.29 1.08
N LEU A 181 -22.29 -2.44 0.13
CA LEU A 181 -23.60 -1.78 0.21
C LEU A 181 -24.42 -2.24 1.42
N GLU A 182 -24.40 -3.53 1.77
CA GLU A 182 -25.05 -4.08 2.96
C GLU A 182 -24.48 -3.54 4.29
N LEU A 183 -23.22 -3.08 4.28
CA LEU A 183 -22.57 -2.44 5.42
C LEU A 183 -22.90 -0.95 5.54
N SER A 184 -23.64 -0.37 4.58
CA SER A 184 -24.12 1.01 4.66
C SER A 184 -25.14 1.18 5.79
N GLY A 185 -25.05 2.30 6.50
CA GLY A 185 -25.92 2.63 7.64
C GLY A 185 -25.52 1.95 8.95
N ARG A 186 -24.40 1.24 9.00
CA ARG A 186 -23.84 0.67 10.24
C ARG A 186 -22.89 1.65 10.92
N ASP A 187 -22.85 1.55 12.24
CA ASP A 187 -22.01 2.38 13.10
C ASP A 187 -20.55 1.92 13.09
N VAL A 188 -19.62 2.83 12.80
CA VAL A 188 -18.17 2.63 12.97
C VAL A 188 -17.65 3.68 13.93
N GLY A 189 -17.44 3.29 15.19
CA GLY A 189 -16.94 4.21 16.22
C GLY A 189 -17.86 5.38 16.52
N GLY A 190 -19.18 5.16 16.57
CA GLY A 190 -20.19 6.20 16.79
C GLY A 190 -20.59 6.98 15.53
N CYS A 191 -20.22 6.49 14.35
CA CYS A 191 -20.49 7.14 13.05
C CYS A 191 -21.35 6.27 12.14
N ASN A 192 -22.47 6.81 11.65
CA ASN A 192 -23.26 6.17 10.60
C ASN A 192 -22.56 6.27 9.25
N ILE A 193 -21.82 5.24 8.87
CA ILE A 193 -21.12 5.18 7.59
C ILE A 193 -22.12 4.93 6.47
N THR A 194 -22.20 5.82 5.50
CA THR A 194 -23.06 5.66 4.31
C THR A 194 -22.20 5.34 3.09
N VAL A 195 -22.48 4.23 2.42
CA VAL A 195 -21.85 3.91 1.13
C VAL A 195 -22.59 4.65 0.02
N THR A 196 -21.91 5.57 -0.63
CA THR A 196 -22.50 6.44 -1.67
C THR A 196 -22.20 5.98 -3.09
N GLY A 197 -21.31 5.00 -3.26
CA GLY A 197 -21.01 4.43 -4.56
C GLY A 197 -19.97 3.32 -4.48
N VAL A 198 -20.14 2.32 -5.34
CA VAL A 198 -19.13 1.28 -5.55
C VAL A 198 -18.75 1.28 -7.02
N MET A 199 -17.46 1.48 -7.30
CA MET A 199 -16.89 1.32 -8.63
C MET A 199 -16.29 -0.07 -8.73
N GLN A 200 -16.81 -0.86 -9.67
CA GLN A 200 -16.26 -2.17 -10.00
C GLN A 200 -14.91 -2.02 -10.74
N PRO A 201 -14.03 -3.03 -10.66
CA PRO A 201 -12.79 -3.05 -11.41
C PRO A 201 -13.12 -2.88 -12.89
N ARG A 202 -12.28 -2.11 -13.61
CA ARG A 202 -12.37 -2.08 -15.07
C ARG A 202 -12.09 -3.49 -15.55
N GLY A 203 -13.11 -4.17 -16.09
CA GLY A 203 -12.92 -5.45 -16.77
C GLY A 203 -11.86 -5.33 -17.86
N PRO A 204 -11.34 -6.46 -18.39
CA PRO A 204 -10.45 -6.42 -19.54
C PRO A 204 -11.11 -5.53 -20.61
N ILE A 205 -10.34 -4.60 -21.19
CA ILE A 205 -10.81 -3.75 -22.29
C ILE A 205 -11.39 -4.71 -23.33
N LYS A 206 -12.73 -4.80 -23.42
CA LYS A 206 -13.37 -5.41 -24.58
C LYS A 206 -12.88 -4.54 -25.73
N ASN A 207 -12.16 -5.14 -26.67
CA ASN A 207 -11.63 -4.45 -27.84
C ASN A 207 -12.74 -3.57 -28.42
N PHE A 208 -12.69 -2.27 -28.15
CA PHE A 208 -13.47 -1.33 -28.94
C PHE A 208 -12.92 -1.45 -30.35
N PRO A 209 -13.78 -1.52 -31.39
CA PRO A 209 -13.31 -1.59 -32.76
C PRO A 209 -12.32 -0.45 -32.97
N THR A 210 -11.09 -0.79 -33.33
CA THR A 210 -9.96 0.12 -33.41
C THR A 210 -10.32 1.27 -34.36
N SER A 211 -10.54 2.45 -33.81
CA SER A 211 -10.57 3.67 -34.60
C SER A 211 -9.20 3.81 -35.27
N ASN A 212 -9.21 3.80 -36.60
CA ASN A 212 -8.08 3.62 -37.50
C ASN A 212 -7.14 4.85 -37.58
N ARG A 213 -6.75 5.43 -36.45
CA ARG A 213 -5.78 6.53 -36.38
C ARG A 213 -4.67 6.23 -35.38
N ALA A 214 -3.85 5.23 -35.70
CA ALA A 214 -2.51 5.15 -35.14
C ALA A 214 -1.68 6.35 -35.61
N SER A 215 -1.00 7.03 -34.67
CA SER A 215 -0.13 8.15 -35.00
C SER A 215 1.02 7.71 -35.92
N PRO A 216 1.56 8.60 -36.77
CA PRO A 216 2.64 8.25 -37.72
C PRO A 216 3.87 7.62 -37.05
N MET A 217 4.15 8.00 -35.80
CA MET A 217 5.26 7.47 -35.01
C MET A 217 5.03 5.99 -34.62
N MET A 218 3.80 5.60 -34.26
CA MET A 218 3.43 4.21 -33.98
C MET A 218 3.54 3.34 -35.25
N LYS A 219 3.16 3.87 -36.42
CA LYS A 219 3.31 3.16 -37.69
C LYS A 219 4.78 2.91 -38.06
N ALA A 220 5.65 3.90 -37.84
CA ALA A 220 7.09 3.77 -38.11
C ALA A 220 7.78 2.75 -37.18
N LEU A 221 7.37 2.68 -35.91
CA LEU A 221 7.90 1.71 -34.95
C LEU A 221 7.46 0.28 -35.31
N MET A 222 6.22 0.10 -35.75
CA MET A 222 5.70 -1.19 -36.20
C MET A 222 6.39 -1.68 -37.48
N MET A 223 6.70 -0.79 -38.43
CA MET A 223 7.46 -1.17 -39.63
C MET A 223 8.91 -1.56 -39.31
N LYS A 224 9.58 -0.84 -38.41
CA LYS A 224 10.96 -1.17 -37.98
C LYS A 224 11.04 -2.54 -37.29
N ASN A 225 10.06 -2.88 -36.45
CA ASN A 225 10.02 -4.19 -35.79
C ASN A 225 9.67 -5.32 -36.77
N LYS A 226 8.85 -5.05 -37.79
CA LYS A 226 8.51 -6.03 -38.83
C LYS A 226 9.71 -6.37 -39.74
N MET A 227 10.56 -5.39 -40.04
CA MET A 227 11.80 -5.61 -40.80
C MET A 227 12.87 -6.34 -39.98
N LYS A 228 12.98 -6.09 -38.67
CA LYS A 228 13.92 -6.81 -37.79
C LYS A 228 13.60 -8.30 -37.69
N ASN A 229 12.31 -8.67 -37.64
CA ASN A 229 11.90 -10.07 -37.54
C ASN A 229 11.97 -10.84 -38.86
N GLN A 230 12.20 -10.17 -40.00
CA GLN A 230 12.38 -10.83 -41.30
C GLN A 230 13.86 -11.11 -41.63
N MET A 231 14.82 -10.50 -40.93
CA MET A 231 16.26 -10.70 -41.17
C MET A 231 16.92 -11.76 -40.28
N THR A 232 16.17 -12.47 -39.43
CA THR A 232 16.68 -13.55 -38.55
C THR A 232 16.21 -14.93 -38.97
N THR A 233 15.77 -15.09 -40.22
CA THR A 233 15.44 -16.39 -40.81
C THR A 233 16.09 -16.45 -42.17
N GLU A 234 17.40 -16.72 -42.16
CA GLU A 234 18.16 -17.50 -43.15
C GLU A 234 19.54 -17.79 -42.56
#